data_AF-A0A1H3ZGK2-F1
#
_entry.id   AF-A0A1H3ZGK2-F1
#
_cell.length_a   1.000
_cell.length_b   1.000
_cell.length_c   1.000
_cell.angle_alpha   90.00
_cell.angle_beta   90.00
_cell.angle_gamma   90.00
#
_symmetry.space_group_name_H-M   'P 1'
#
loop_
_entity.id
_entity.type
_entity.pdbx_description
1 polymer ?
#
loop_
_entity_poly.entity_id
_entity_poly.type
_entity_poly.pdbx_seq_one_letter_code
_entity_poly.pdbx_strand_id
1 'polypeptide(L)'
;GFAAIGIGKAAYTGDHVVAIRGTDGLRDVITDLHIGLTGGESNALVHAGFNKVFQSMKPALEQSLTPVLAGSGRGTVHCVGHSLGGALAHITADWVKRRYKKRVCLYTFGAPRVGFDGFSIKTTGSIDKIFRCTHAGDPVPLVPLWPFMHAPYKGREILLSSAQGLRASAHSMGENGTPGYLNTANSHSWDALQSQSTELFKATELQYPDRHQVTFTTYWAHRINNALITLLKKSGQLSAIAVQAGAVTFLTFYDLLASSVEKIAKLSPEYAKQTLGLLGHMLVFAGKGGTQVVDLSYRFIRWVFEVTLAALHRLVREAMAFLR
;
A
#
# COMPACT_ATOMS: atom_id res chain seq x y z
N GLY A 1 -13.80 5.47 -12.32
CA GLY A 1 -13.20 4.15 -12.60
C GLY A 1 -14.23 3.26 -13.27
N PHE A 2 -13.88 2.02 -13.58
CA PHE A 2 -14.78 1.08 -14.25
C PHE A 2 -14.88 -0.21 -13.44
N ALA A 3 -16.09 -0.73 -13.28
CA ALA A 3 -16.35 -2.00 -12.62
C ALA A 3 -17.29 -2.86 -13.48
N ALA A 4 -16.99 -4.16 -13.54
CA ALA A 4 -17.86 -5.17 -14.12
C ALA A 4 -18.46 -6.02 -12.99
N ILE A 5 -19.74 -6.37 -13.12
CA ILE A 5 -20.46 -7.19 -12.14
C ILE A 5 -20.80 -8.53 -12.78
N GLY A 6 -20.30 -9.61 -12.18
CA GLY A 6 -20.62 -10.99 -12.55
C GLY A 6 -21.64 -11.60 -11.60
N ILE A 7 -22.49 -12.48 -12.13
CA ILE A 7 -23.45 -13.29 -11.37
C ILE A 7 -22.99 -14.74 -11.44
N GLY A 8 -22.85 -15.38 -10.28
CA GLY A 8 -22.43 -16.76 -10.18
C GLY A 8 -23.46 -17.73 -10.76
N LYS A 9 -22.96 -18.83 -11.34
CA LYS A 9 -23.76 -19.87 -12.00
C LYS A 9 -23.44 -21.23 -11.39
N ALA A 10 -24.36 -22.18 -11.56
CA ALA A 10 -24.21 -23.57 -11.09
C ALA A 10 -23.83 -23.62 -9.60
N ALA A 11 -22.66 -24.18 -9.25
CA ALA A 11 -22.19 -24.28 -7.87
C ALA A 11 -22.00 -22.92 -7.16
N TYR A 12 -21.92 -21.81 -7.91
CA TYR A 12 -21.78 -20.45 -7.38
C TYR A 12 -23.09 -19.64 -7.43
N THR A 13 -24.24 -20.30 -7.55
CA THR A 13 -25.53 -19.60 -7.61
C THR A 13 -25.73 -18.74 -6.36
N GLY A 14 -26.00 -17.44 -6.57
CA GLY A 14 -26.14 -16.44 -5.51
C GLY A 14 -24.86 -15.67 -5.19
N ASP A 15 -23.69 -16.13 -5.65
CA ASP A 15 -22.46 -15.36 -5.53
C ASP A 15 -22.41 -14.25 -6.59
N HIS A 16 -21.67 -13.18 -6.28
CA HIS A 16 -21.48 -12.04 -7.17
C HIS A 16 -20.01 -11.66 -7.23
N VAL A 17 -19.53 -11.26 -8.40
CA VAL A 17 -18.16 -10.75 -8.58
C VAL A 17 -18.24 -9.26 -8.93
N VAL A 18 -17.47 -8.43 -8.23
CA VAL A 18 -17.26 -7.02 -8.58
C VAL A 18 -15.80 -6.87 -8.97
N ALA A 19 -15.54 -6.86 -10.27
CA ALA A 19 -14.21 -6.72 -10.84
C ALA A 19 -13.94 -5.26 -11.21
N ILE A 20 -12.90 -4.66 -10.63
CA ILE A 20 -12.63 -3.23 -10.77
C ILE A 20 -11.32 -3.04 -11.54
N ARG A 21 -11.40 -2.29 -12.64
CA ARG A 21 -10.24 -1.96 -13.46
C ARG A 21 -9.56 -0.69 -12.94
N GLY A 22 -8.23 -0.70 -12.91
CA GLY A 22 -7.46 0.54 -12.95
C GLY A 22 -7.80 1.34 -14.23
N THR A 23 -7.72 2.66 -14.19
CA THR A 23 -7.98 3.49 -15.38
C THR A 23 -6.71 4.25 -15.75
N ASP A 24 -6.43 4.40 -17.05
CA ASP A 24 -5.25 5.12 -17.55
C ASP A 24 -5.17 6.58 -17.08
N GLY A 25 -6.31 7.25 -16.87
CA GLY A 25 -6.37 8.61 -16.32
C GLY A 25 -6.19 8.71 -14.81
N LEU A 26 -5.88 7.60 -14.12
CA LEU A 26 -5.69 7.57 -12.66
C LEU A 26 -4.25 7.26 -12.26
N ARG A 27 -3.31 7.35 -13.22
CA ARG A 27 -1.86 7.38 -12.95
C ARG A 27 -1.56 8.47 -11.91
N ASP A 28 -2.15 9.64 -12.12
CA ASP A 28 -2.07 10.79 -11.22
C ASP A 28 -2.52 10.41 -9.80
N VAL A 29 -3.56 9.60 -9.64
CA VAL A 29 -4.01 9.21 -8.29
C VAL A 29 -2.99 8.38 -7.51
N ILE A 30 -2.19 7.54 -8.18
CA ILE A 30 -1.13 6.76 -7.53
C ILE A 30 0.13 7.62 -7.32
N THR A 31 0.39 8.56 -8.24
CA THR A 31 1.66 9.29 -8.30
C THR A 31 1.62 10.70 -7.71
N ASP A 32 0.41 11.24 -7.52
CA ASP A 32 0.18 12.57 -6.96
C ASP A 32 0.69 12.59 -5.53
N LEU A 33 1.62 13.49 -5.26
CA LEU A 33 2.15 13.74 -3.92
C LEU A 33 1.21 14.61 -3.07
N HIS A 34 0.08 15.04 -3.63
CA HIS A 34 -0.91 15.93 -3.01
C HIS A 34 -2.20 15.20 -2.72
N ILE A 35 -2.15 14.30 -1.75
CA ILE A 35 -3.29 13.49 -1.38
C ILE A 35 -3.75 13.92 0.00
N GLY A 36 -4.96 14.48 0.07
CA GLY A 36 -5.68 14.62 1.34
C GLY A 36 -6.21 13.28 1.83
N LEU A 37 -6.62 13.22 3.08
CA LEU A 37 -7.33 12.07 3.63
C LEU A 37 -8.81 12.40 3.74
N THR A 38 -9.63 11.36 3.69
CA THR A 38 -11.07 11.48 3.82
C THR A 38 -11.57 10.29 4.60
N GLY A 39 -12.62 10.53 5.41
CA GLY A 39 -13.38 9.45 6.01
C GLY A 39 -13.98 8.59 4.91
N GLY A 40 -13.48 7.36 4.76
CA GLY A 40 -14.16 6.34 3.97
C GLY A 40 -15.44 5.88 4.67
N GLU A 41 -16.17 4.95 4.04
CA GLU A 41 -17.44 4.41 4.57
C GLU A 41 -17.31 3.76 5.97
N SER A 42 -16.08 3.47 6.40
CA SER A 42 -15.72 3.00 7.74
C SER A 42 -15.60 4.08 8.82
N ASN A 43 -15.72 5.36 8.47
CA ASN A 43 -15.11 6.48 9.19
C ASN A 43 -13.60 6.26 9.43
N ALA A 44 -12.93 5.55 8.52
CA ALA A 44 -11.50 5.36 8.55
C ALA A 44 -10.82 6.20 7.49
N LEU A 45 -9.62 6.66 7.78
CA LEU A 45 -8.86 7.49 6.86
C LEU A 45 -8.35 6.65 5.68
N VAL A 46 -8.82 7.00 4.50
CA VAL A 46 -8.38 6.45 3.21
C VAL A 46 -7.81 7.57 2.36
N HIS A 47 -6.99 7.18 1.40
CA HIS A 47 -6.45 8.07 0.38
C HIS A 47 -7.57 8.80 -0.38
N ALA A 48 -7.55 10.14 -0.41
CA ALA A 48 -8.64 10.91 -1.03
C ALA A 48 -8.83 10.64 -2.51
N GLY A 49 -7.74 10.44 -3.26
CA GLY A 49 -7.85 10.05 -4.67
C GLY A 49 -8.64 8.74 -4.87
N PHE A 50 -8.32 7.68 -4.11
CA PHE A 50 -9.07 6.41 -4.19
C PHE A 50 -10.52 6.59 -3.75
N ASN A 51 -10.78 7.31 -2.66
CA ASN A 51 -12.16 7.55 -2.21
C ASN A 51 -12.96 8.37 -3.23
N LYS A 52 -12.39 9.44 -3.79
CA LYS A 52 -13.04 10.26 -4.84
C LYS A 52 -13.46 9.41 -6.03
N VAL A 53 -12.55 8.54 -6.50
CA VAL A 53 -12.87 7.63 -7.61
C VAL A 53 -13.96 6.63 -7.20
N PHE A 54 -13.88 6.05 -6.01
CA PHE A 54 -14.92 5.15 -5.51
C PHE A 54 -16.29 5.85 -5.42
N GLN A 55 -16.37 7.05 -4.83
CA GLN A 55 -17.62 7.81 -4.71
C GLN A 55 -18.21 8.15 -6.08
N SER A 56 -17.39 8.40 -7.11
CA SER A 56 -17.88 8.59 -8.48
C SER A 56 -18.53 7.33 -9.08
N MET A 57 -18.12 6.14 -8.64
CA MET A 57 -18.63 4.85 -9.13
C MET A 57 -19.78 4.30 -8.27
N LYS A 58 -19.87 4.75 -7.01
CA LYS A 58 -20.81 4.24 -6.00
C LYS A 58 -22.27 4.26 -6.47
N PRO A 59 -22.82 5.32 -7.11
CA PRO A 59 -24.21 5.30 -7.55
C PRO A 59 -24.52 4.18 -8.56
N ALA A 60 -23.64 3.94 -9.53
CA ALA A 60 -23.81 2.88 -10.52
C ALA A 60 -23.67 1.48 -9.89
N LEU A 61 -22.74 1.32 -8.95
CA LEU A 61 -22.60 0.10 -8.15
C LEU A 61 -23.85 -0.15 -7.31
N GLU A 62 -24.39 0.88 -6.66
CA GLU A 62 -25.63 0.80 -5.87
C GLU A 62 -26.83 0.39 -6.72
N GLN A 63 -27.00 1.00 -7.90
CA GLN A 63 -28.07 0.66 -8.82
C GLN A 63 -28.01 -0.81 -9.26
N SER A 64 -26.81 -1.33 -9.48
CA SER A 64 -26.61 -2.69 -9.99
C SER A 64 -26.63 -3.75 -8.89
N LEU A 65 -26.09 -3.45 -7.71
CA LEU A 65 -25.91 -4.42 -6.62
C LEU A 65 -27.08 -4.45 -5.65
N THR A 66 -27.76 -3.33 -5.39
CA THR A 66 -28.86 -3.28 -4.42
C THR A 66 -29.99 -4.28 -4.75
N PRO A 67 -30.45 -4.42 -6.01
CA PRO A 67 -31.52 -5.36 -6.35
C PRO A 67 -31.17 -6.82 -6.02
N VAL A 68 -29.89 -7.19 -6.11
CA VAL A 68 -29.44 -8.57 -5.91
C VAL A 68 -28.88 -8.83 -4.50
N LEU A 69 -28.39 -7.81 -3.81
CA LEU A 69 -27.74 -7.94 -2.49
C LEU A 69 -28.62 -7.53 -1.31
N ALA A 70 -29.71 -6.77 -1.50
CA ALA A 70 -30.52 -6.28 -0.38
C ALA A 70 -31.36 -7.37 0.33
N GLY A 71 -31.60 -8.52 -0.34
CA GLY A 71 -32.36 -9.63 0.24
C GLY A 71 -31.57 -10.50 1.23
N SER A 72 -32.23 -11.47 1.87
CA SER A 72 -31.65 -12.39 2.87
C SER A 72 -30.77 -13.52 2.32
N GLY A 73 -30.45 -13.51 1.02
CA GLY A 73 -29.63 -14.54 0.37
C GLY A 73 -28.24 -14.70 1.01
N ARG A 74 -27.68 -15.93 0.98
CA ARG A 74 -26.42 -16.28 1.65
C ARG A 74 -25.17 -16.20 0.75
N GLY A 75 -25.32 -15.69 -0.46
CA GLY A 75 -24.25 -15.59 -1.43
C GLY A 75 -23.07 -14.72 -1.00
N THR A 76 -21.91 -15.03 -1.54
CA THR A 76 -20.64 -14.33 -1.30
C THR A 76 -20.42 -13.27 -2.37
N VAL A 77 -19.96 -12.09 -1.96
CA VAL A 77 -19.51 -11.05 -2.90
C VAL A 77 -17.99 -11.09 -3.00
N HIS A 78 -17.49 -11.27 -4.21
CA HIS A 78 -16.07 -11.33 -4.53
C HIS A 78 -15.64 -9.99 -5.11
N CYS A 79 -14.89 -9.19 -4.36
CA CYS A 79 -14.32 -7.94 -4.85
C CYS A 79 -12.90 -8.20 -5.35
N VAL A 80 -12.63 -7.88 -6.62
CA VAL A 80 -11.34 -8.15 -7.24
C VAL A 80 -10.81 -6.93 -8.00
N GLY A 81 -9.50 -6.71 -7.93
CA GLY A 81 -8.86 -5.69 -8.75
C GLY A 81 -7.34 -5.74 -8.73
N HIS A 82 -6.74 -5.15 -9.77
CA HIS A 82 -5.30 -5.00 -9.91
C HIS A 82 -4.87 -3.54 -9.88
N SER A 83 -3.66 -3.28 -9.40
CA SER A 83 -3.11 -1.93 -9.31
C SER A 83 -4.09 -1.03 -8.55
N LEU A 84 -4.44 0.12 -9.12
CA LEU A 84 -5.48 1.00 -8.61
C LEU A 84 -6.84 0.31 -8.45
N GLY A 85 -7.21 -0.58 -9.36
CA GLY A 85 -8.44 -1.38 -9.25
C GLY A 85 -8.45 -2.20 -7.96
N GLY A 86 -7.28 -2.67 -7.51
CA GLY A 86 -7.14 -3.34 -6.21
C GLY A 86 -7.35 -2.41 -5.02
N ALA A 87 -6.91 -1.15 -5.09
CA ALA A 87 -7.22 -0.16 -4.07
C ALA A 87 -8.72 0.15 -4.00
N LEU A 88 -9.39 0.27 -5.14
CA LEU A 88 -10.84 0.44 -5.22
C LEU A 88 -11.59 -0.81 -4.76
N ALA A 89 -11.04 -2.00 -5.01
CA ALA A 89 -11.62 -3.26 -4.53
C ALA A 89 -11.63 -3.34 -2.99
N HIS A 90 -10.59 -2.82 -2.33
CA HIS A 90 -10.59 -2.69 -0.86
C HIS A 90 -11.75 -1.82 -0.36
N ILE A 91 -11.89 -0.61 -0.91
CA ILE A 91 -12.96 0.32 -0.51
C ILE A 91 -14.34 -0.27 -0.81
N THR A 92 -14.48 -0.93 -1.97
CA THR A 92 -15.73 -1.58 -2.39
C THR A 92 -16.09 -2.75 -1.48
N ALA A 93 -15.13 -3.59 -1.11
CA ALA A 93 -15.35 -4.70 -0.18
C ALA A 93 -15.85 -4.21 1.18
N ASP A 94 -15.20 -3.17 1.71
CA ASP A 94 -15.60 -2.50 2.95
C ASP A 94 -17.03 -1.94 2.87
N TRP A 95 -17.35 -1.24 1.78
CA TRP A 95 -18.67 -0.67 1.54
C TRP A 95 -19.74 -1.76 1.44
N VAL A 96 -19.54 -2.79 0.61
CA VAL A 96 -20.47 -3.91 0.43
C VAL A 96 -20.73 -4.61 1.77
N LYS A 97 -19.66 -4.91 2.52
CA LYS A 97 -19.74 -5.57 3.82
C LYS A 97 -20.60 -4.78 4.80
N ARG A 98 -20.44 -3.45 4.85
CA ARG A 98 -21.20 -2.56 5.75
C ARG A 98 -22.64 -2.38 5.29
N ARG A 99 -22.87 -2.14 4.01
CA ARG A 99 -24.15 -1.76 3.40
C ARG A 99 -25.12 -2.93 3.34
N TYR A 100 -24.65 -4.11 2.93
CA TYR A 100 -25.50 -5.26 2.63
C TYR A 100 -25.30 -6.44 3.60
N LYS A 101 -24.35 -6.34 4.53
CA LYS A 101 -24.05 -7.38 5.55
C LYS A 101 -23.78 -8.77 4.96
N LYS A 102 -23.29 -8.84 3.71
CA LYS A 102 -22.97 -10.08 3.01
C LYS A 102 -21.64 -10.66 3.45
N ARG A 103 -21.38 -11.92 3.08
CA ARG A 103 -20.02 -12.45 3.09
C ARG A 103 -19.24 -11.80 1.96
N VAL A 104 -18.01 -11.38 2.22
CA VAL A 104 -17.17 -10.69 1.25
C VAL A 104 -15.78 -11.31 1.20
N CYS A 105 -15.33 -11.66 0.01
CA CYS A 105 -13.95 -12.06 -0.25
C CYS A 105 -13.27 -10.97 -1.09
N LEU A 106 -12.08 -10.55 -0.68
CA LEU A 106 -11.29 -9.54 -1.35
C LEU A 106 -10.06 -10.15 -2.01
N TYR A 107 -9.84 -9.85 -3.27
CA TYR A 107 -8.71 -10.33 -4.08
C TYR A 107 -8.01 -9.14 -4.70
N THR A 108 -6.72 -8.96 -4.39
CA THR A 108 -5.96 -7.84 -4.94
C THR A 108 -4.62 -8.27 -5.50
N PHE A 109 -4.23 -7.65 -6.60
CA PHE A 109 -3.00 -7.93 -7.32
C PHE A 109 -2.22 -6.64 -7.50
N GLY A 110 -1.02 -6.53 -6.93
CA GLY A 110 -0.19 -5.33 -7.10
C GLY A 110 -0.83 -4.03 -6.59
N ALA A 111 -1.76 -4.11 -5.64
CA ALA A 111 -2.48 -2.94 -5.16
C ALA A 111 -1.57 -2.01 -4.33
N PRO A 112 -1.69 -0.67 -4.46
CA PRO A 112 -1.04 0.28 -3.55
C PRO A 112 -1.71 0.26 -2.17
N ARG A 113 -1.06 0.87 -1.17
CA ARG A 113 -1.62 0.99 0.20
C ARG A 113 -2.78 1.99 0.20
N VAL A 114 -3.90 1.61 0.81
CA VAL A 114 -5.20 2.30 0.60
C VAL A 114 -5.53 3.32 1.68
N GLY A 115 -5.19 3.04 2.93
CA GLY A 115 -5.55 3.88 4.07
C GLY A 115 -4.62 3.65 5.25
N PHE A 116 -4.93 4.28 6.38
CA PHE A 116 -4.11 4.19 7.59
C PHE A 116 -4.40 2.91 8.39
N ASP A 117 -3.81 2.80 9.57
CA ASP A 117 -4.05 1.70 10.52
C ASP A 117 -5.54 1.45 10.78
N GLY A 118 -6.32 2.49 11.05
CA GLY A 118 -7.75 2.36 11.30
C GLY A 118 -8.52 1.76 10.12
N PHE A 119 -8.13 2.05 8.89
CA PHE A 119 -8.72 1.42 7.71
C PHE A 119 -8.28 -0.04 7.61
N SER A 120 -6.96 -0.27 7.62
CA SER A 120 -6.38 -1.61 7.49
C SER A 120 -6.91 -2.58 8.56
N ILE A 121 -6.96 -2.17 9.83
CA ILE A 121 -7.48 -2.96 10.95
C ILE A 121 -8.97 -3.27 10.75
N LYS A 122 -9.80 -2.27 10.41
CA LYS A 122 -11.24 -2.46 10.20
C LYS A 122 -11.53 -3.37 9.01
N THR A 123 -10.85 -3.21 7.88
CA THR A 123 -10.99 -4.09 6.72
C THR A 123 -10.61 -5.52 7.08
N THR A 124 -9.47 -5.69 7.76
CA THR A 124 -8.98 -7.01 8.20
C THR A 124 -9.95 -7.73 9.12
N GLY A 125 -10.54 -7.01 10.08
CA GLY A 125 -11.48 -7.60 11.04
C GLY A 125 -12.89 -7.82 10.49
N SER A 126 -13.25 -7.24 9.35
CA SER A 126 -14.62 -7.30 8.81
C SER A 126 -14.78 -8.13 7.54
N ILE A 127 -13.76 -8.20 6.68
CA ILE A 127 -13.83 -8.97 5.43
C ILE A 127 -13.54 -10.45 5.72
N ASP A 128 -14.37 -11.35 5.17
CA ASP A 128 -14.33 -12.79 5.49
C ASP A 128 -13.02 -13.46 5.04
N LYS A 129 -12.51 -13.06 3.86
CA LYS A 129 -11.22 -13.53 3.33
C LYS A 129 -10.53 -12.41 2.54
N ILE A 130 -9.24 -12.23 2.77
CA ILE A 130 -8.42 -11.25 2.03
C ILE A 130 -7.23 -11.98 1.41
N PHE A 131 -7.16 -11.97 0.08
CA PHE A 131 -6.07 -12.50 -0.72
C PHE A 131 -5.32 -11.34 -1.37
N ARG A 132 -4.25 -10.89 -0.71
CA ARG A 132 -3.38 -9.83 -1.22
C ARG A 132 -2.18 -10.45 -1.91
N CYS A 133 -2.12 -10.32 -3.24
CA CYS A 133 -1.11 -10.91 -4.09
C CYS A 133 -0.08 -9.88 -4.55
N THR A 134 1.21 -10.20 -4.42
CA THR A 134 2.33 -9.31 -4.76
C THR A 134 3.41 -10.02 -5.56
N HIS A 135 4.18 -9.24 -6.33
CA HIS A 135 5.49 -9.64 -6.82
C HIS A 135 6.55 -8.89 -6.03
N ALA A 136 7.64 -9.55 -5.63
CA ALA A 136 8.72 -8.90 -4.89
C ALA A 136 9.38 -7.76 -5.68
N GLY A 137 9.29 -7.78 -7.01
CA GLY A 137 9.82 -6.72 -7.87
C GLY A 137 8.84 -5.59 -8.17
N ASP A 138 7.56 -5.71 -7.80
CA ASP A 138 6.54 -4.70 -8.11
C ASP A 138 6.68 -3.49 -7.16
N PRO A 139 6.94 -2.28 -7.68
CA PRO A 139 7.07 -1.08 -6.86
C PRO A 139 5.72 -0.52 -6.35
N VAL A 140 4.59 -0.86 -6.96
CA VAL A 140 3.29 -0.24 -6.66
C VAL A 140 2.78 -0.58 -5.26
N PRO A 141 2.90 -1.83 -4.77
CA PRO A 141 2.60 -2.16 -3.36
C PRO A 141 3.49 -1.45 -2.34
N LEU A 142 4.58 -0.78 -2.77
CA LEU A 142 5.45 -0.01 -1.89
C LEU A 142 4.99 1.42 -1.69
N VAL A 143 3.94 1.89 -2.37
CA VAL A 143 3.42 3.26 -2.24
C VAL A 143 1.93 3.29 -1.86
N PRO A 144 1.47 4.38 -1.22
CA PRO A 144 2.27 5.42 -0.56
C PRO A 144 3.05 4.82 0.63
N LEU A 145 4.12 5.46 1.09
CA LEU A 145 4.86 5.02 2.29
C LEU A 145 4.00 5.17 3.58
N TRP A 146 4.55 4.74 4.72
CA TRP A 146 3.93 5.02 6.02
C TRP A 146 3.53 6.49 6.12
N PRO A 147 2.32 6.81 6.58
CA PRO A 147 1.40 6.01 7.42
C PRO A 147 0.38 5.14 6.68
N PHE A 148 0.41 5.09 5.35
CA PHE A 148 -0.47 4.20 4.60
C PHE A 148 -0.07 2.73 4.82
N MET A 149 -1.06 1.87 4.90
CA MET A 149 -0.90 0.43 5.17
C MET A 149 -1.82 -0.43 4.30
N HIS A 150 -1.39 -1.66 4.09
CA HIS A 150 -2.17 -2.70 3.43
C HIS A 150 -3.14 -3.35 4.42
N ALA A 151 -4.30 -3.78 3.94
CA ALA A 151 -5.04 -4.87 4.56
C ALA A 151 -4.63 -6.18 3.86
N PRO A 152 -4.44 -7.32 4.55
CA PRO A 152 -4.68 -7.50 5.98
C PRO A 152 -3.61 -6.85 6.87
N TYR A 153 -4.04 -6.29 8.00
CA TYR A 153 -3.20 -5.66 9.01
C TYR A 153 -2.40 -6.72 9.77
N LYS A 154 -1.06 -6.61 9.77
CA LYS A 154 -0.15 -7.62 10.35
C LYS A 154 -0.48 -9.06 9.88
N GLY A 155 -0.98 -9.17 8.65
CA GLY A 155 -1.41 -10.43 8.08
C GLY A 155 -0.36 -11.04 7.17
N ARG A 156 -0.82 -11.95 6.33
CA ARG A 156 -0.01 -12.59 5.30
C ARG A 156 -0.36 -12.01 3.93
N GLU A 157 0.64 -11.92 3.07
CA GLU A 157 0.48 -11.72 1.63
C GLU A 157 0.80 -13.01 0.89
N ILE A 158 0.37 -13.08 -0.36
CA ILE A 158 0.72 -14.14 -1.30
C ILE A 158 1.79 -13.58 -2.23
N LEU A 159 3.00 -14.14 -2.13
CA LEU A 159 4.11 -13.78 -2.98
C LEU A 159 4.08 -14.65 -4.23
N LEU A 160 3.69 -14.05 -5.35
CA LEU A 160 3.54 -14.77 -6.62
C LEU A 160 4.84 -14.85 -7.45
N SER A 161 5.82 -13.98 -7.18
CA SER A 161 7.12 -14.01 -7.85
C SER A 161 8.18 -13.41 -6.95
N SER A 162 9.32 -14.10 -6.82
CA SER A 162 10.55 -13.53 -6.28
C SER A 162 11.19 -12.56 -7.29
N ALA A 163 12.10 -11.70 -6.81
CA ALA A 163 12.86 -10.78 -7.64
C ALA A 163 14.15 -10.37 -6.91
N GLN A 164 15.22 -10.10 -7.67
CA GLN A 164 16.49 -9.58 -7.15
C GLN A 164 16.48 -8.05 -6.97
N GLY A 165 15.47 -7.37 -7.50
CA GLY A 165 15.37 -5.91 -7.54
C GLY A 165 13.96 -5.45 -7.91
N LEU A 166 13.69 -4.18 -7.64
CA LEU A 166 12.47 -3.53 -8.10
C LEU A 166 12.54 -3.27 -9.61
N ARG A 167 11.45 -3.55 -10.32
CA ARG A 167 11.35 -3.33 -11.77
C ARG A 167 9.91 -2.98 -12.16
N ALA A 168 9.75 -2.01 -13.05
CA ALA A 168 8.45 -1.56 -13.53
C ALA A 168 7.62 -2.70 -14.17
N SER A 169 8.27 -3.58 -14.92
CA SER A 169 7.62 -4.69 -15.62
C SER A 169 6.95 -5.71 -14.68
N ALA A 170 7.39 -5.80 -13.41
CA ALA A 170 6.80 -6.73 -12.44
C ALA A 170 5.38 -6.32 -12.02
N HIS A 171 4.92 -5.12 -12.39
CA HIS A 171 3.55 -4.68 -12.15
C HIS A 171 2.56 -5.15 -13.24
N SER A 172 3.03 -5.76 -14.33
CA SER A 172 2.22 -6.20 -15.46
C SER A 172 1.11 -7.17 -15.04
N MET A 173 -0.09 -7.01 -15.62
CA MET A 173 -1.16 -8.00 -15.52
C MET A 173 -1.08 -9.04 -16.64
N GLY A 174 -0.75 -8.61 -17.86
CA GLY A 174 -0.95 -9.38 -19.10
C GLY A 174 -0.14 -10.68 -19.23
N GLU A 175 -0.61 -11.55 -20.11
CA GLU A 175 -0.05 -12.89 -20.41
C GLU A 175 1.38 -12.83 -20.95
N ASN A 176 1.76 -11.73 -21.61
CA ASN A 176 3.13 -11.50 -22.07
C ASN A 176 4.04 -10.88 -20.99
N GLY A 177 3.52 -10.64 -19.79
CA GLY A 177 4.26 -10.03 -18.69
C GLY A 177 5.31 -10.97 -18.10
N THR A 178 6.50 -10.42 -17.79
CA THR A 178 7.57 -11.17 -17.13
C THR A 178 8.08 -10.45 -15.85
N PRO A 179 7.53 -10.77 -14.66
CA PRO A 179 6.33 -11.58 -14.43
C PRO A 179 5.06 -10.81 -14.79
N GLY A 180 3.99 -11.55 -15.09
CA GLY A 180 2.63 -11.03 -15.22
C GLY A 180 1.74 -11.63 -14.13
N TYR A 181 0.86 -10.85 -13.52
CA TYR A 181 -0.01 -11.35 -12.44
C TYR A 181 -0.92 -12.49 -12.89
N LEU A 182 -1.36 -12.52 -14.15
CA LEU A 182 -2.08 -13.67 -14.72
C LEU A 182 -1.21 -14.93 -14.82
N ASN A 183 0.08 -14.76 -15.13
CA ASN A 183 1.01 -15.86 -15.35
C ASN A 183 1.41 -16.56 -14.05
N THR A 184 1.49 -15.78 -12.97
CA THR A 184 2.00 -16.24 -11.67
C THR A 184 0.89 -16.64 -10.71
N ALA A 185 -0.32 -16.08 -10.84
CA ALA A 185 -1.51 -16.54 -10.13
C ALA A 185 -2.13 -17.80 -10.79
N ASN A 186 -1.30 -18.80 -11.04
CA ASN A 186 -1.61 -19.97 -11.89
C ASN A 186 -2.06 -21.22 -11.12
N SER A 187 -2.53 -21.05 -9.88
CA SER A 187 -2.99 -22.14 -9.01
C SER A 187 -4.50 -22.07 -8.80
N HIS A 188 -5.14 -23.24 -8.76
CA HIS A 188 -6.55 -23.40 -8.38
C HIS A 188 -6.76 -23.44 -6.85
N SER A 189 -5.68 -23.43 -6.07
CA SER A 189 -5.71 -23.40 -4.60
C SER A 189 -4.80 -22.31 -4.05
N TRP A 190 -5.37 -21.48 -3.17
CA TRP A 190 -4.64 -20.42 -2.47
C TRP A 190 -3.57 -20.97 -1.51
N ASP A 191 -3.79 -22.17 -0.97
CA ASP A 191 -2.86 -22.81 -0.03
C ASP A 191 -1.59 -23.33 -0.73
N ALA A 192 -1.66 -23.54 -2.05
CA ALA A 192 -0.51 -23.94 -2.86
C ALA A 192 0.39 -22.76 -3.25
N LEU A 193 -0.05 -21.52 -3.04
CA LEU A 193 0.72 -20.32 -3.36
C LEU A 193 1.60 -19.91 -2.17
N GLN A 194 2.83 -19.46 -2.47
CA GLN A 194 3.76 -19.03 -1.44
C GLN A 194 3.18 -17.85 -0.67
N SER A 195 3.11 -17.99 0.65
CA SER A 195 2.62 -16.93 1.53
C SER A 195 3.74 -16.39 2.42
N GLN A 196 3.84 -15.06 2.49
CA GLN A 196 4.83 -14.34 3.26
C GLN A 196 4.14 -13.44 4.30
N SER A 197 4.71 -13.34 5.50
CA SER A 197 4.23 -12.41 6.52
C SER A 197 4.52 -10.96 6.10
N THR A 198 3.57 -10.04 6.31
CA THR A 198 3.88 -8.61 6.20
C THR A 198 4.73 -8.20 7.41
N GLU A 199 6.05 -8.09 7.23
CA GLU A 199 7.02 -7.76 8.28
C GLU A 199 6.93 -6.31 8.82
N LEU A 200 5.82 -5.60 8.60
CA LEU A 200 5.62 -4.25 9.10
C LEU A 200 5.64 -4.23 10.64
N PHE A 201 6.27 -3.20 11.22
CA PHE A 201 6.46 -3.01 12.67
C PHE A 201 7.48 -3.94 13.34
N LYS A 202 8.25 -4.70 12.57
CA LYS A 202 9.42 -5.39 13.13
C LYS A 202 10.43 -4.37 13.63
N ALA A 203 10.79 -4.45 14.91
CA ALA A 203 11.81 -3.59 15.50
C ALA A 203 13.09 -3.70 14.68
N THR A 204 13.49 -2.60 14.06
CA THR A 204 14.62 -2.55 13.13
C THR A 204 15.45 -1.33 13.45
N GLU A 205 16.74 -1.53 13.65
CA GLU A 205 17.74 -0.48 13.74
C GLU A 205 18.77 -0.69 12.65
N LEU A 206 19.18 0.40 12.01
CA LEU A 206 20.10 0.38 10.89
C LEU A 206 21.38 1.09 11.31
N GLN A 207 22.53 0.44 11.22
CA GLN A 207 23.80 1.03 11.64
C GLN A 207 24.48 1.68 10.44
N TYR A 208 24.86 2.96 10.53
CA TYR A 208 25.42 3.71 9.41
C TYR A 208 26.56 3.01 8.62
N PRO A 209 27.50 2.27 9.25
CA PRO A 209 28.53 1.52 8.53
C PRO A 209 27.96 0.47 7.55
N ASP A 210 26.81 -0.12 7.87
CA ASP A 210 26.18 -1.20 7.09
C ASP A 210 25.40 -0.71 5.87
N ARG A 211 25.29 0.62 5.67
CA ARG A 211 24.48 1.20 4.59
C ARG A 211 24.85 0.70 3.19
N HIS A 212 26.11 0.27 2.99
CA HIS A 212 26.59 -0.25 1.71
C HIS A 212 25.98 -1.60 1.32
N GLN A 213 25.33 -2.30 2.25
CA GLN A 213 24.60 -3.54 1.98
C GLN A 213 23.25 -3.30 1.28
N VAL A 214 22.80 -2.04 1.23
CA VAL A 214 21.49 -1.68 0.69
C VAL A 214 21.45 -1.85 -0.82
N THR A 215 20.39 -2.52 -1.29
CA THR A 215 20.04 -2.65 -2.71
C THR A 215 18.61 -2.16 -2.95
N PHE A 216 18.29 -1.77 -4.19
CA PHE A 216 16.97 -1.25 -4.55
C PHE A 216 15.93 -2.38 -4.68
N THR A 217 15.48 -2.90 -3.53
CA THR A 217 14.60 -4.07 -3.40
C THR A 217 13.43 -3.79 -2.44
N THR A 218 12.36 -4.58 -2.58
CA THR A 218 11.24 -4.60 -1.61
C THR A 218 11.70 -4.89 -0.18
N TYR A 219 12.68 -5.80 -0.01
CA TYR A 219 13.26 -6.12 1.29
C TYR A 219 13.83 -4.87 2.00
N TRP A 220 14.69 -4.12 1.31
CA TRP A 220 15.29 -2.92 1.87
C TRP A 220 14.29 -1.79 2.06
N ALA A 221 13.32 -1.63 1.15
CA ALA A 221 12.22 -0.68 1.33
C ALA A 221 11.45 -0.96 2.64
N HIS A 222 11.13 -2.22 2.93
CA HIS A 222 10.47 -2.59 4.18
C HIS A 222 11.36 -2.37 5.42
N ARG A 223 12.65 -2.70 5.36
CA ARG A 223 13.59 -2.46 6.48
C ARG A 223 13.74 -0.98 6.80
N ILE A 224 13.87 -0.13 5.79
CA ILE A 224 13.93 1.33 5.94
C ILE A 224 12.64 1.85 6.58
N ASN A 225 11.48 1.42 6.08
CA ASN A 225 10.19 1.79 6.66
C ASN A 225 10.05 1.34 8.12
N ASN A 226 10.49 0.11 8.44
CA ASN A 226 10.50 -0.40 9.81
C ASN A 226 11.46 0.36 10.72
N ALA A 227 12.62 0.79 10.22
CA ALA A 227 13.58 1.58 10.97
C ALA A 227 13.03 2.97 11.31
N LEU A 228 12.36 3.64 10.35
CA LEU A 228 11.64 4.88 10.61
C LEU A 228 10.57 4.68 11.70
N ILE A 229 9.71 3.68 11.55
CA ILE A 229 8.66 3.39 12.55
C ILE A 229 9.26 3.05 13.92
N THR A 230 10.36 2.31 13.96
CA THR A 230 11.07 1.95 15.20
C THR A 230 11.59 3.20 15.90
N LEU A 231 12.23 4.12 15.17
CA LEU A 231 12.73 5.39 15.68
C LEU A 231 11.59 6.23 16.28
N LEU A 232 10.49 6.38 15.55
CA LEU A 232 9.30 7.12 16.02
C LEU A 232 8.65 6.46 17.23
N LYS A 233 8.63 5.12 17.29
CA LYS A 233 8.06 4.36 18.41
C LYS A 233 8.90 4.52 19.67
N LYS A 234 10.22 4.36 19.57
CA LYS A 234 11.14 4.46 20.71
C LYS A 234 11.14 5.86 21.33
N SER A 235 11.02 6.90 20.50
CA SER A 235 10.93 8.29 20.96
C SER A 235 9.55 8.72 21.49
N GLY A 236 8.54 7.83 21.44
CA GLY A 236 7.17 8.13 21.85
C GLY A 236 6.40 9.04 20.88
N GLN A 237 6.94 9.35 19.71
CA GLN A 237 6.34 10.27 18.73
C GLN A 237 5.40 9.59 17.72
N LEU A 238 5.43 8.26 17.60
CA LEU A 238 4.67 7.52 16.58
C LEU A 238 3.17 7.85 16.60
N SER A 239 2.53 7.78 17.77
CA SER A 239 1.08 8.03 17.89
C SER A 239 0.72 9.49 17.57
N ALA A 240 1.52 10.45 18.05
CA ALA A 240 1.30 11.87 17.78
C ALA A 240 1.38 12.18 16.28
N ILE A 241 2.41 11.63 15.60
CA ILE A 241 2.59 11.81 14.16
C ILE A 241 1.49 11.10 13.38
N ALA A 242 1.07 9.89 13.78
CA ALA A 242 -0.01 9.17 13.11
C ALA A 242 -1.34 9.94 13.17
N VAL A 243 -1.65 10.57 14.31
CA VAL A 243 -2.83 11.43 14.47
C VAL A 243 -2.72 12.67 13.58
N GLN A 244 -1.58 13.36 13.62
CA GLN A 244 -1.36 14.58 12.82
C GLN A 244 -1.37 14.29 11.31
N ALA A 245 -0.86 13.14 10.89
CA ALA A 245 -0.89 12.69 9.51
C ALA A 245 -2.31 12.61 8.95
N GLY A 246 -3.30 12.35 9.81
CA GLY A 246 -4.71 12.29 9.46
C GLY A 246 -5.32 13.62 8.98
N ALA A 247 -4.68 14.75 9.32
CA ALA A 247 -5.18 16.09 9.11
C ALA A 247 -4.39 16.91 8.07
N VAL A 248 -3.29 16.37 7.55
CA VAL A 248 -2.37 17.09 6.65
C VAL A 248 -2.26 16.42 5.28
N THR A 249 -1.76 17.14 4.28
CA THR A 249 -1.49 16.57 2.95
C THR A 249 -0.17 15.80 2.94
N PHE A 250 0.03 14.90 1.98
CA PHE A 250 1.22 14.04 1.93
C PHE A 250 2.56 14.81 1.81
N LEU A 251 2.64 15.93 1.07
CA LEU A 251 3.85 16.77 1.07
C LEU A 251 4.16 17.36 2.45
N THR A 252 3.15 17.97 3.08
CA THR A 252 3.29 18.57 4.41
C THR A 252 3.53 17.53 5.51
N PHE A 253 3.10 16.30 5.27
CA PHE A 253 3.40 15.17 6.13
C PHE A 253 4.90 14.82 6.16
N TYR A 254 5.64 14.91 5.05
CA TYR A 254 7.09 14.69 5.10
C TYR A 254 7.85 15.85 5.74
N ASP A 255 7.31 17.07 5.68
CA ASP A 255 7.83 18.18 6.48
C ASP A 255 7.64 17.90 7.98
N LEU A 256 6.46 17.41 8.37
CA LEU A 256 6.19 16.98 9.74
C LEU A 256 7.14 15.85 10.17
N LEU A 257 7.29 14.80 9.35
CA LEU A 257 8.21 13.71 9.63
C LEU A 257 9.65 14.20 9.76
N ALA A 258 10.11 15.05 8.84
CA ALA A 258 11.48 15.55 8.87
C ALA A 258 11.75 16.39 10.11
N SER A 259 10.80 17.26 10.49
CA SER A 259 10.89 18.05 11.72
C SER A 259 10.89 17.17 12.96
N SER A 260 10.05 16.14 13.00
CA SER A 260 9.99 15.19 14.11
C SER A 260 11.27 14.37 14.23
N VAL A 261 11.81 13.87 13.11
CA VAL A 261 13.07 13.11 13.11
C VAL A 261 14.26 13.98 13.52
N GLU A 262 14.30 15.26 13.12
CA GLU A 262 15.29 16.22 13.62
C GLU A 262 15.19 16.38 15.15
N LYS A 263 13.97 16.60 15.66
CA LYS A 263 13.75 16.73 17.11
C LYS A 263 14.18 15.49 17.86
N ILE A 264 13.86 14.30 17.33
CA ILE A 264 14.26 13.01 17.90
C ILE A 264 15.79 12.88 17.94
N ALA A 265 16.48 13.22 16.85
CA ALA A 265 17.94 13.17 16.80
C ALA A 265 18.62 14.06 17.87
N LYS A 266 17.98 15.16 18.26
CA LYS A 266 18.47 16.08 19.30
C LYS A 266 18.20 15.60 20.73
N LEU A 267 17.38 14.57 20.94
CA LEU A 267 17.04 14.07 22.27
C LEU A 267 18.20 13.32 22.94
N SER A 268 18.99 12.57 22.18
CA SER A 268 20.15 11.84 22.73
C SER A 268 21.15 11.44 21.65
N PRO A 269 22.42 11.16 22.01
CA PRO A 269 23.43 10.64 21.07
C PRO A 269 23.00 9.32 20.40
N GLU A 270 22.25 8.47 21.12
CA GLU A 270 21.74 7.22 20.57
C GLU A 270 20.71 7.47 19.47
N TYR A 271 19.77 8.40 19.68
CA TYR A 271 18.81 8.76 18.63
C TYR A 271 19.46 9.45 17.44
N ALA A 272 20.51 10.25 17.66
CA ALA A 272 21.31 10.81 16.58
C ALA A 272 21.95 9.70 15.74
N LYS A 273 22.54 8.67 16.38
CA LYS A 273 23.15 7.51 15.70
C LYS A 273 22.13 6.70 14.91
N GLN A 274 20.95 6.45 15.47
CA GLN A 274 19.86 5.74 14.80
C GLN A 274 19.32 6.53 13.60
N THR A 275 19.17 7.85 13.75
CA THR A 275 18.75 8.74 12.67
C THR A 275 19.79 8.75 11.54
N LEU A 276 21.07 8.90 11.89
CA LEU A 276 22.18 8.81 10.94
C LEU A 276 22.12 7.50 10.14
N GLY A 277 21.96 6.38 10.83
CA GLY A 277 21.79 5.07 10.22
C GLY A 277 20.63 5.00 9.24
N LEU A 278 19.43 5.45 9.65
CA LEU A 278 18.25 5.52 8.79
C LEU A 278 18.52 6.34 7.51
N LEU A 279 19.02 7.57 7.65
CA LEU A 279 19.26 8.46 6.51
C LEU A 279 20.33 7.90 5.56
N GLY A 280 21.40 7.30 6.09
CA GLY A 280 22.44 6.66 5.29
C GLY A 280 21.90 5.52 4.42
N HIS A 281 21.01 4.69 4.97
CA HIS A 281 20.39 3.61 4.21
C HIS A 281 19.40 4.13 3.17
N MET A 282 18.63 5.16 3.50
CA MET A 282 17.74 5.85 2.55
C MET A 282 18.50 6.43 1.36
N LEU A 283 19.66 7.06 1.60
CA LEU A 283 20.51 7.59 0.54
C LEU A 283 21.05 6.49 -0.38
N VAL A 284 21.59 5.40 0.17
CA VAL A 284 22.07 4.29 -0.68
C VAL A 284 20.91 3.67 -1.46
N PHE A 285 19.75 3.47 -0.83
CA PHE A 285 18.53 2.98 -1.48
C PHE A 285 18.11 3.88 -2.66
N ALA A 286 18.21 5.19 -2.49
CA ALA A 286 17.88 6.17 -3.53
C ALA A 286 18.97 6.32 -4.62
N GLY A 287 20.04 5.53 -4.58
CA GLY A 287 21.18 5.64 -5.51
C GLY A 287 22.11 6.83 -5.21
N LYS A 288 22.09 7.35 -3.98
CA LYS A 288 22.90 8.48 -3.48
C LYS A 288 23.95 8.03 -2.46
N GLY A 289 24.47 6.81 -2.58
CA GLY A 289 25.39 6.21 -1.59
C GLY A 289 26.74 6.92 -1.41
N GLY A 290 27.15 7.77 -2.36
CA GLY A 290 28.33 8.63 -2.23
C GLY A 290 28.10 9.89 -1.38
N THR A 291 26.85 10.22 -1.04
CA THR A 291 26.54 11.37 -0.19
C THR A 291 26.78 11.01 1.28
N GLN A 292 27.68 11.75 1.93
CA GLN A 292 27.85 11.66 3.37
C GLN A 292 26.72 12.39 4.09
N VAL A 293 26.32 11.86 5.25
CA VAL A 293 25.38 12.55 6.13
C VAL A 293 26.20 13.47 7.03
N VAL A 294 26.21 14.75 6.68
CA VAL A 294 27.09 15.76 7.30
C VAL A 294 26.44 16.47 8.49
N ASP A 295 25.11 16.52 8.53
CA ASP A 295 24.32 17.04 9.64
C ASP A 295 22.94 16.36 9.70
N LEU A 296 22.26 16.49 10.83
CA LEU A 296 20.91 15.97 11.06
C LEU A 296 19.87 17.09 11.12
N SER A 297 20.05 18.14 10.32
CA SER A 297 19.09 19.25 10.25
C SER A 297 17.80 18.84 9.56
N TYR A 298 16.72 19.56 9.87
CA TYR A 298 15.45 19.44 9.17
C TYR A 298 15.60 19.45 7.64
N ARG A 299 16.38 20.40 7.09
CA ARG A 299 16.55 20.55 5.64
C ARG A 299 17.20 19.33 5.02
N PHE A 300 18.24 18.79 5.66
CA PHE A 300 18.92 17.60 5.18
C PHE A 300 18.03 16.37 5.25
N ILE A 301 17.36 16.12 6.39
CA ILE A 301 16.41 15.01 6.56
C ILE A 301 15.29 15.08 5.51
N ARG A 302 14.72 16.27 5.33
CA ARG A 302 13.62 16.50 4.38
C ARG A 302 14.04 16.18 2.95
N TRP A 303 15.25 16.57 2.56
CA TRP A 303 15.84 16.25 1.26
C TRP A 303 16.07 14.74 1.08
N VAL A 304 16.57 14.03 2.11
CA VAL A 304 16.75 12.57 2.07
C VAL A 304 15.43 11.84 1.84
N PHE A 305 14.35 12.28 2.50
CA PHE A 305 13.00 11.73 2.26
C PHE A 305 12.55 11.98 0.82
N GLU A 306 12.76 13.20 0.33
CA GLU A 306 12.44 13.62 -1.03
C GLU A 306 13.10 12.75 -2.09
N VAL A 307 14.42 12.54 -2.01
CA VAL A 307 15.16 11.74 -3.00
C VAL A 307 14.78 10.26 -2.95
N THR A 308 14.47 9.74 -1.75
CA THR A 308 14.03 8.35 -1.56
C THR A 308 12.64 8.12 -2.16
N LEU A 309 11.71 9.03 -1.91
CA LEU A 309 10.37 9.02 -2.49
C LEU A 309 10.44 9.17 -4.01
N ALA A 310 11.24 10.10 -4.51
CA ALA A 310 11.41 10.32 -5.94
C ALA A 310 11.93 9.07 -6.67
N ALA A 311 12.85 8.32 -6.06
CA ALA A 311 13.36 7.07 -6.62
C ALA A 311 12.24 6.02 -6.77
N LEU A 312 11.40 5.83 -5.75
CA LEU A 312 10.25 4.91 -5.80
C LEU A 312 9.17 5.40 -6.78
N HIS A 313 8.79 6.68 -6.71
CA HIS A 313 7.73 7.25 -7.55
C HIS A 313 8.10 7.26 -9.03
N ARG A 314 9.39 7.41 -9.37
CA ARG A 314 9.87 7.24 -10.75
C ARG A 314 9.55 5.83 -11.25
N LEU A 315 9.90 4.80 -10.47
CA LEU A 315 9.66 3.42 -10.88
C LEU A 315 8.17 3.06 -10.90
N VAL A 316 7.36 3.61 -9.99
CA VAL A 316 5.90 3.48 -10.01
C VAL A 316 5.31 4.11 -11.27
N ARG A 317 5.77 5.30 -11.69
CA ARG A 317 5.35 5.93 -12.95
C ARG A 317 5.68 5.07 -14.16
N GLU A 318 6.87 4.48 -14.19
CA GLU A 318 7.27 3.53 -15.24
C GLU A 318 6.39 2.28 -15.21
N ALA A 319 6.04 1.76 -14.02
CA ALA A 319 5.16 0.61 -13.85
C ALA A 319 3.76 0.84 -14.43
N MET A 320 3.25 2.08 -14.40
CA MET A 320 1.97 2.42 -15.00
C MET A 320 1.94 2.23 -16.53
N ALA A 321 3.09 2.20 -17.20
CA ALA A 321 3.16 1.90 -18.63
C ALA A 321 2.83 0.43 -18.95
N PHE A 322 2.88 -0.46 -17.94
CA PHE A 322 2.60 -1.90 -18.06
C PHE A 322 1.15 -2.26 -17.71
N LEU A 323 0.24 -1.28 -17.61
CA LEU A 323 -1.20 -1.49 -17.34
C LEU A 323 -2.04 -1.74 -18.60
N ARG A 324 -1.40 -1.97 -19.74
CA ARG A 324 -2.06 -2.22 -21.03
C ARG A 324 -2.58 -3.65 -21.13
#